data_AF-A0A9P6MZ83-F1
#
_entry.id   AF-A0A9P6MZ83-F1
#
_cell.length_a   1.000
_cell.length_b   1.000
_cell.length_c   1.000
_cell.angle_alpha   90.00
_cell.angle_beta   90.00
_cell.angle_gamma   90.00
#
_symmetry.space_group_name_H-M   'P 1'
#
loop_
_entity.id
_entity.type
_entity.pdbx_description
1 polymer ?
#
loop_
_entity_poly.entity_id
_entity_poly.type
_entity_poly.pdbx_seq_one_letter_code
_entity_poly.pdbx_strand_id
1 'polypeptide(L)'
;MRHFLFYMLAATLPAVTLARQESFCEEKAPHRGRLFGRPTYYNLQENIPGYIFFEDKRIHGRIHGPTFWHIRGKLQDELSLEALLVDPVIYSLNRPQDLEGSFTGSIGRGEVTLKWESGATIVGRTNVGDFDIKGETHVEYSP
;
A
#
# COMPACT_ATOMS: atom_id res chain seq x y z
N MET A 1 58.75 -4.13 34.26
CA MET A 1 58.18 -3.60 35.52
C MET A 1 57.29 -2.41 35.17
N ARG A 2 56.08 -2.32 35.77
CA ARG A 2 55.38 -1.10 36.24
C ARG A 2 55.25 0.08 35.24
N HIS A 3 54.08 0.60 34.84
CA HIS A 3 52.82 0.80 35.57
C HIS A 3 51.63 0.95 34.61
N PHE A 4 50.48 0.42 35.06
CA PHE A 4 49.14 0.77 34.60
C PHE A 4 48.78 2.17 35.10
N LEU A 5 48.10 2.97 34.29
CA LEU A 5 47.23 4.04 34.78
C LEU A 5 45.88 3.97 34.05
N PHE A 6 44.89 3.57 34.83
CA PHE A 6 43.46 3.67 34.56
C PHE A 6 43.05 5.15 34.65
N TYR A 7 42.26 5.63 33.69
CA TYR A 7 41.34 6.74 33.93
C TYR A 7 39.92 6.27 33.62
N MET A 8 39.18 5.95 34.69
CA MET A 8 37.73 5.96 34.69
C MET A 8 37.29 7.41 34.91
N LEU A 9 36.49 7.96 33.99
CA LEU A 9 35.62 9.09 34.30
C LEU A 9 34.18 8.68 34.04
N ALA A 10 33.43 8.63 35.14
CA ALA A 10 32.02 8.31 35.21
C ALA A 10 31.20 9.39 34.53
N ALA A 11 30.34 9.00 33.58
CA ALA A 11 29.27 9.85 33.09
C ALA A 11 28.11 9.80 34.09
N THR A 12 27.96 10.87 34.86
CA THR A 12 26.80 11.17 35.71
C THR A 12 25.58 11.46 34.84
N LEU A 13 24.55 10.62 34.96
CA LEU A 13 23.18 10.89 34.49
C LEU A 13 22.49 11.91 35.41
N PRO A 14 21.65 12.80 34.87
CA PRO A 14 20.47 13.25 35.57
C PRO A 14 19.20 12.68 34.93
N ALA A 15 18.46 11.92 35.74
CA ALA A 15 17.06 11.59 35.50
C ALA A 15 16.20 12.80 35.88
N VAL A 16 15.46 13.37 34.93
CA VAL A 16 14.30 14.26 35.17
C VAL A 16 13.36 14.10 33.96
N THR A 17 12.34 13.25 34.08
CA THR A 17 10.93 13.58 34.38
C THR A 17 10.14 14.00 33.14
N LEU A 18 9.18 13.12 32.83
CA LEU A 18 7.94 13.32 32.10
C LEU A 18 7.42 14.77 32.16
N ALA A 19 7.33 15.45 31.03
CA ALA A 19 6.44 16.59 30.84
C ALA A 19 5.94 16.60 29.40
N ARG A 20 4.81 15.94 29.24
CA ARG A 20 3.80 16.17 28.20
C ARG A 20 3.58 17.68 28.06
N GLN A 21 3.92 18.26 26.91
CA GLN A 21 3.52 19.60 26.57
C GLN A 21 2.80 19.57 25.23
N GLU A 22 1.48 19.52 25.37
CA GLU A 22 0.48 19.70 24.33
C GLU A 22 0.63 21.13 23.80
N SER A 23 0.96 21.28 22.52
CA SER A 23 0.78 22.56 21.84
C SER A 23 -0.72 22.78 21.64
N PHE A 24 -1.28 23.53 22.58
CA PHE A 24 -2.63 24.04 22.54
C PHE A 24 -2.67 25.23 21.57
N CYS A 25 -3.12 25.00 20.34
CA CYS A 25 -3.62 26.10 19.52
C CYS A 25 -4.99 26.51 20.08
N GLU A 26 -5.03 27.66 20.72
CA GLU A 26 -6.26 28.31 21.16
C GLU A 26 -7.04 28.83 19.93
N GLU A 27 -7.82 27.96 19.30
CA GLU A 27 -8.81 28.36 18.31
C GLU A 27 -10.10 28.75 19.05
N LYS A 28 -10.37 30.06 19.07
CA LYS A 28 -11.59 30.66 19.59
C LYS A 28 -12.81 29.99 18.96
N ALA A 29 -13.53 29.18 19.73
CA ALA A 29 -14.83 28.66 19.34
C ALA A 29 -15.86 29.79 19.21
N PRO A 30 -16.64 29.83 18.11
CA PRO A 30 -17.98 30.39 18.15
C PRO A 30 -19.01 29.27 18.01
N HIS A 31 -19.88 29.22 19.01
CA HIS A 31 -21.25 28.69 18.99
C HIS A 31 -21.46 27.17 18.99
N ARG A 32 -22.02 26.75 20.13
CA ARG A 32 -22.80 25.53 20.35
C ARG A 32 -23.87 25.36 19.28
N GLY A 33 -23.52 24.69 18.18
CA GLY A 33 -24.45 23.96 17.33
C GLY A 33 -24.23 22.47 17.59
N ARG A 34 -25.25 21.76 18.05
CA ARG A 34 -25.23 20.31 18.23
C ARG A 34 -25.23 19.66 16.83
N LEU A 35 -24.06 19.62 16.19
CA LEU A 35 -23.87 18.88 14.95
C LEU A 35 -23.65 17.42 15.32
N PHE A 36 -24.71 16.62 15.25
CA PHE A 36 -24.56 15.24 14.82
C PHE A 36 -24.09 15.28 13.36
N GLY A 37 -22.84 15.66 13.15
CA GLY A 37 -22.17 15.47 11.88
C GLY A 37 -22.10 13.97 11.69
N ARG A 38 -22.92 13.44 10.78
CA ARG A 38 -22.65 12.13 10.19
C ARG A 38 -21.16 12.16 9.79
N PRO A 39 -20.36 11.13 10.08
CA PRO A 39 -19.01 11.08 9.54
C PRO A 39 -19.16 11.21 8.03
N THR A 40 -18.71 12.34 7.48
CA THR A 40 -18.51 12.46 6.05
C THR A 40 -17.42 11.44 5.77
N TYR A 41 -17.78 10.31 5.16
CA TYR A 41 -16.84 9.40 4.57
C TYR A 41 -16.03 10.22 3.56
N TYR A 42 -14.89 10.75 4.00
CA TYR A 42 -13.81 11.04 3.08
C TYR A 42 -13.56 9.72 2.36
N ASN A 43 -13.53 9.72 1.01
CA ASN A 43 -13.13 8.57 0.21
C ASN A 43 -11.68 8.23 0.56
N LEU A 44 -11.48 7.54 1.68
CA LEU A 44 -10.19 7.05 2.13
C LEU A 44 -9.94 5.81 1.29
N GLN A 45 -9.11 5.98 0.26
CA GLN A 45 -8.58 4.88 -0.51
C GLN A 45 -7.86 3.93 0.47
N GLU A 46 -8.35 2.70 0.56
CA GLU A 46 -7.80 1.68 1.44
C GLU A 46 -6.55 1.07 0.81
N ASN A 47 -5.51 0.87 1.63
CA ASN A 47 -4.29 0.17 1.24
C ASN A 47 -4.33 -1.25 1.80
N ILE A 48 -4.46 -2.24 0.92
CA ILE A 48 -4.68 -3.63 1.29
C ILE A 48 -3.56 -4.51 0.72
N PRO A 49 -2.87 -5.33 1.51
CA PRO A 49 -1.83 -6.22 0.99
C PRO A 49 -2.42 -7.38 0.18
N GLY A 50 -1.63 -7.96 -0.71
CA GLY A 50 -1.99 -9.17 -1.45
C GLY A 50 -0.90 -9.59 -2.44
N TYR A 51 -1.27 -10.33 -3.48
CA TYR A 51 -0.35 -10.73 -4.56
C TYR A 51 -1.02 -10.61 -5.94
N ILE A 52 -0.19 -10.46 -6.97
CA ILE A 52 -0.61 -10.62 -8.37
C ILE A 52 0.28 -11.66 -9.07
N PHE A 53 -0.32 -12.40 -9.98
CA PHE A 53 0.32 -13.43 -10.79
C PHE A 53 -0.02 -13.19 -12.26
N PHE A 54 1.00 -13.12 -13.10
CA PHE A 54 0.88 -13.04 -14.54
C PHE A 54 1.32 -14.37 -15.15
N GLU A 55 0.55 -14.89 -16.10
CA GLU A 55 0.86 -16.12 -16.82
C GLU A 55 0.24 -16.01 -18.21
N ASP A 56 1.04 -16.25 -19.25
CA ASP A 56 0.65 -16.07 -20.64
C ASP A 56 0.03 -14.67 -20.90
N LYS A 57 -1.28 -14.63 -21.17
CA LYS A 57 -2.10 -13.44 -21.38
C LYS A 57 -3.12 -13.25 -20.27
N ARG A 58 -2.84 -13.73 -19.06
CA ARG A 58 -3.74 -13.68 -17.92
C ARG A 58 -3.11 -12.94 -16.76
N ILE A 59 -3.96 -12.26 -16.01
CA ILE A 59 -3.63 -11.68 -14.72
C ILE A 59 -4.57 -12.26 -13.66
N HIS A 60 -3.98 -12.65 -12.54
CA HIS A 60 -4.67 -13.16 -11.36
C HIS A 60 -4.23 -12.34 -10.15
N GLY A 61 -5.16 -11.70 -9.45
CA GLY A 61 -4.88 -10.94 -8.23
C GLY A 61 -5.66 -11.50 -7.06
N ARG A 62 -5.07 -11.40 -5.86
CA ARG A 62 -5.75 -11.73 -4.62
C ARG A 62 -5.47 -10.68 -3.56
N ILE A 63 -6.54 -10.15 -2.98
CA ILE A 63 -6.50 -9.21 -1.87
C ILE A 63 -6.55 -9.99 -0.55
N HIS A 64 -5.65 -9.68 0.40
CA HIS A 64 -5.69 -10.25 1.76
C HIS A 64 -6.69 -9.47 2.62
N GLY A 65 -7.82 -10.08 2.97
CA GLY A 65 -8.86 -9.50 3.82
C GLY A 65 -9.76 -10.56 4.45
N PRO A 66 -10.74 -10.16 5.29
CA PRO A 66 -11.74 -11.09 5.86
C PRO A 66 -12.63 -11.72 4.79
N THR A 67 -12.69 -11.13 3.59
CA THR A 67 -13.33 -11.66 2.39
C THR A 67 -12.29 -11.75 1.30
N PHE A 68 -12.24 -12.88 0.60
CA PHE A 68 -11.31 -13.09 -0.50
C PHE A 68 -11.92 -12.59 -1.81
N TRP A 69 -11.22 -11.67 -2.45
CA TRP A 69 -11.56 -11.17 -3.78
C TRP A 69 -10.54 -11.71 -4.78
N HIS A 70 -11.04 -12.35 -5.83
CA HIS A 70 -10.23 -12.83 -6.93
C HIS A 70 -10.38 -11.87 -8.11
N ILE A 71 -9.28 -11.26 -8.51
CA ILE A 71 -9.23 -10.42 -9.71
C ILE A 71 -8.72 -11.30 -10.83
N ARG A 72 -9.47 -11.42 -11.92
CA ARG A 72 -9.08 -12.19 -13.10
C ARG A 72 -9.13 -11.29 -14.31
N GLY A 73 -8.15 -11.39 -15.18
CA GLY A 73 -8.13 -10.56 -16.37
C GLY A 73 -7.34 -11.16 -17.51
N LYS A 74 -7.40 -10.44 -18.63
CA LYS A 74 -6.63 -10.74 -19.83
C LYS A 74 -5.70 -9.58 -20.13
N LEU A 75 -4.47 -9.90 -20.51
CA LEU A 75 -3.52 -8.95 -21.04
C LEU A 75 -3.79 -8.73 -22.53
N GLN A 76 -3.61 -7.50 -22.99
CA GLN A 76 -3.71 -7.15 -24.40
C GLN A 76 -2.55 -7.76 -25.19
N ASP A 77 -1.36 -7.69 -24.63
CA ASP A 77 -0.12 -8.20 -25.20
C ASP A 77 0.42 -9.37 -24.36
N GLU A 78 1.16 -10.27 -25.01
CA GLU A 78 1.83 -11.37 -24.32
C GLU A 78 3.09 -10.84 -23.63
N LEU A 79 3.24 -11.13 -22.35
CA LEU A 79 4.51 -10.87 -21.67
C LEU A 79 5.53 -11.87 -22.20
N SER A 80 6.77 -11.43 -22.47
CA SER A 80 7.86 -12.32 -22.89
C SER A 80 8.40 -13.21 -21.75
N LEU A 81 7.57 -13.46 -20.74
CA LEU A 81 7.86 -14.21 -19.52
C LEU A 81 6.83 -15.34 -19.42
N GLU A 82 7.26 -16.55 -19.05
CA GLU A 82 6.34 -17.68 -18.87
C GLU A 82 5.33 -17.40 -17.74
N ALA A 83 5.84 -16.97 -16.59
CA ALA A 83 5.03 -16.62 -15.43
C ALA A 83 5.77 -15.64 -14.51
N LEU A 84 5.00 -14.79 -13.82
CA LEU A 84 5.52 -13.81 -12.86
C LEU A 84 4.59 -13.68 -11.66
N LEU A 85 5.06 -14.11 -10.48
CA LEU A 85 4.42 -13.83 -9.20
C LEU A 85 5.06 -12.59 -8.57
N VAL A 86 4.21 -11.64 -8.16
CA VAL A 86 4.61 -10.45 -7.40
C VAL A 86 3.91 -10.50 -6.05
N ASP A 87 4.69 -10.71 -4.99
CA ASP A 87 4.26 -10.79 -3.60
C ASP A 87 5.38 -10.23 -2.71
N PRO A 88 5.13 -9.19 -1.87
CA PRO A 88 3.84 -8.54 -1.67
C PRO A 88 3.54 -7.44 -2.70
N VAL A 89 2.24 -7.21 -2.92
CA VAL A 89 1.72 -5.98 -3.53
C VAL A 89 0.76 -5.24 -2.59
N ILE A 90 0.60 -3.95 -2.81
CA ILE A 90 -0.37 -3.08 -2.15
C ILE A 90 -1.42 -2.66 -3.16
N TYR A 91 -2.66 -3.02 -2.85
CA TYR A 91 -3.86 -2.57 -3.54
C TYR A 91 -4.33 -1.27 -2.92
N SER A 92 -4.50 -0.20 -3.72
CA SER A 92 -5.09 1.05 -3.29
C SER A 92 -6.44 1.26 -3.99
N LEU A 93 -7.57 1.11 -3.29
CA LEU A 93 -8.93 1.20 -3.86
C LEU A 93 -9.96 1.64 -2.81
N ASN A 94 -11.15 2.09 -3.23
CA ASN A 94 -12.26 2.34 -2.29
C ASN A 94 -13.16 1.12 -2.12
N ARG A 95 -13.29 0.30 -3.16
CA ARG A 95 -14.05 -0.96 -3.16
C ARG A 95 -13.48 -1.94 -4.18
N PRO A 96 -13.62 -3.26 -3.98
CA PRO A 96 -13.06 -4.28 -4.89
C PRO A 96 -13.43 -4.07 -6.37
N GLN A 97 -14.65 -3.62 -6.64
CA GLN A 97 -15.15 -3.34 -8.00
C GLN A 97 -14.41 -2.22 -8.72
N ASP A 98 -13.62 -1.40 -8.02
CA ASP A 98 -12.78 -0.40 -8.68
C ASP A 98 -11.67 -1.06 -9.54
N LEU A 99 -11.42 -2.36 -9.38
CA LEU A 99 -10.53 -3.16 -10.24
C LEU A 99 -11.25 -3.83 -11.41
N GLU A 100 -12.48 -3.44 -11.74
CA GLU A 100 -13.16 -3.90 -12.95
C GLU A 100 -12.84 -3.02 -14.17
N GLY A 101 -12.71 -3.64 -15.33
CA GLY A 101 -12.49 -2.98 -16.61
C GLY A 101 -11.01 -2.82 -16.97
N SER A 102 -10.76 -1.87 -17.86
CA SER A 102 -9.45 -1.64 -18.48
C SER A 102 -8.43 -1.09 -17.48
N PHE A 103 -7.20 -1.57 -17.62
CA PHE A 103 -6.06 -1.07 -16.86
C PHE A 103 -4.82 -0.89 -17.73
N THR A 104 -3.91 -0.07 -17.22
CA THR A 104 -2.57 0.13 -17.77
C THR A 104 -1.57 -0.04 -16.64
N GLY A 105 -0.32 -0.33 -16.97
CA GLY A 105 0.73 -0.46 -15.98
C GLY A 105 2.10 -0.60 -16.60
N SER A 106 3.09 -0.64 -15.72
CA SER A 106 4.48 -0.88 -16.08
C SER A 106 5.11 -1.82 -15.06
N ILE A 107 5.99 -2.67 -15.56
CA ILE A 107 7.00 -3.35 -14.78
C ILE A 107 8.33 -2.72 -15.16
N GLY A 108 9.16 -2.39 -14.18
CA GLY A 108 10.51 -1.95 -14.46
C GLY A 108 11.18 -1.31 -13.26
N ARG A 109 12.50 -1.19 -13.31
CA ARG A 109 13.31 -0.54 -12.25
C ARG A 109 13.06 -1.07 -10.83
N GLY A 110 12.69 -2.35 -10.70
CA GLY A 110 12.43 -2.95 -9.38
C GLY A 110 10.96 -2.91 -8.93
N GLU A 111 10.05 -2.33 -9.72
CA GLU A 111 8.67 -2.04 -9.33
C GLU A 111 7.66 -2.52 -10.37
N VAL A 112 6.46 -2.91 -9.91
CA VAL A 112 5.27 -3.08 -10.72
C VAL A 112 4.25 -2.04 -10.29
N THR A 113 3.70 -1.30 -11.24
CA THR A 113 2.60 -0.36 -11.00
C THR A 113 1.49 -0.61 -12.01
N LEU A 114 0.29 -0.93 -11.54
CA LEU A 114 -0.93 -1.06 -12.34
C LEU A 114 -1.94 0.01 -11.92
N LYS A 115 -2.72 0.51 -12.87
CA LYS A 115 -3.70 1.59 -12.67
C LYS A 115 -4.95 1.40 -13.53
N TRP A 116 -6.11 1.55 -12.89
CA TRP A 116 -7.44 1.52 -13.50
C TRP A 116 -7.99 2.93 -13.71
N GLU A 117 -8.97 3.06 -14.61
CA GLU A 117 -9.69 4.32 -14.86
C GLU A 117 -10.46 4.81 -13.62
N SER A 118 -10.88 3.89 -12.76
CA SER A 118 -11.50 4.17 -11.46
C SER A 118 -10.59 4.93 -10.47
N GLY A 119 -9.28 4.95 -10.73
CA GLY A 119 -8.26 5.45 -9.81
C GLY A 119 -7.67 4.38 -8.89
N ALA A 120 -8.13 3.12 -8.97
CA ALA A 120 -7.51 2.03 -8.24
C ALA A 120 -6.09 1.74 -8.75
N THR A 121 -5.20 1.36 -7.85
CA THR A 121 -3.81 1.01 -8.18
C THR A 121 -3.35 -0.26 -7.49
N ILE A 122 -2.37 -0.92 -8.10
CA ILE A 122 -1.63 -2.02 -7.49
C ILE A 122 -0.15 -1.71 -7.63
N VAL A 123 0.58 -1.71 -6.52
CA VAL A 123 2.03 -1.44 -6.50
C VAL A 123 2.77 -2.57 -5.80
N GLY A 124 3.84 -3.07 -6.41
CA GLY A 124 4.64 -4.17 -5.87
C GLY A 124 6.10 -4.09 -6.29
N ARG A 125 6.95 -4.95 -5.74
CA ARG A 125 8.37 -5.03 -6.13
C ARG A 125 8.64 -6.27 -6.97
N THR A 126 9.44 -6.12 -8.02
CA THR A 126 9.89 -7.25 -8.86
C THR A 126 11.24 -6.95 -9.49
N ASN A 127 12.04 -7.99 -9.74
CA ASN A 127 13.37 -7.85 -10.34
C ASN A 127 13.41 -8.27 -11.81
N VAL A 128 12.26 -8.35 -12.48
CA VAL A 128 12.20 -8.66 -13.91
C VAL A 128 12.40 -7.40 -14.75
N GLY A 129 12.62 -7.60 -16.05
CA GLY A 129 12.88 -6.53 -17.02
C GLY A 129 11.77 -5.49 -17.13
N ASP A 130 11.98 -4.53 -18.03
CA ASP A 130 11.06 -3.42 -18.23
C ASP A 130 9.98 -3.81 -19.27
N PHE A 131 8.70 -3.71 -18.88
CA PHE A 131 7.53 -4.05 -19.71
C PHE A 131 6.40 -3.05 -19.51
N ASP A 132 5.70 -2.70 -20.58
CA ASP A 132 4.41 -2.03 -20.49
C ASP A 132 3.29 -3.07 -20.45
N ILE A 133 2.32 -2.89 -19.57
CA ILE A 133 1.18 -3.79 -19.40
C ILE A 133 -0.11 -3.04 -19.71
N LYS A 134 -0.98 -3.67 -20.49
CA LYS A 134 -2.37 -3.25 -20.70
C LYS A 134 -3.27 -4.46 -20.68
N GLY A 135 -4.49 -4.29 -20.21
CA GLY A 135 -5.44 -5.39 -20.16
C GLY A 135 -6.78 -4.98 -19.59
N GLU A 136 -7.59 -5.98 -19.30
CA GLU A 136 -8.92 -5.83 -18.71
C GLU A 136 -9.12 -6.88 -17.62
N THR A 137 -9.73 -6.49 -16.50
CA THR A 137 -10.02 -7.35 -15.35
C THR A 137 -11.50 -7.38 -14.99
N HIS A 138 -11.91 -8.47 -14.35
CA HIS A 138 -13.19 -8.65 -13.69
C HIS A 138 -12.94 -9.17 -12.26
N VAL A 139 -13.85 -8.82 -11.35
CA VAL A 139 -13.71 -9.14 -9.92
C VAL A 139 -14.73 -10.21 -9.55
N GLU A 140 -14.22 -11.39 -9.20
CA GLU A 140 -15.03 -12.51 -8.73
C GLU A 140 -15.01 -12.55 -7.19
N TYR A 141 -16.20 -12.66 -6.61
CA TYR A 141 -16.39 -12.88 -5.18
C TYR A 141 -16.30 -14.38 -4.85
N SER A 142 -15.51 -14.74 -3.84
CA SER A 142 -15.51 -16.07 -3.24
C SER A 142 -15.88 -15.98 -1.76
N PRO A 143 -17.00 -16.58 -1.32
CA PRO A 143 -17.37 -16.64 0.10
C PRO A 143 -16.42 -17.51 0.92
#